data_AF-A0A9P9I0R5-F1
#
_entry.id   AF-A0A9P9I0R5-F1
#
_cell.length_a   1.000
_cell.length_b   1.000
_cell.length_c   1.000
_cell.angle_alpha   90.00
_cell.angle_beta   90.00
_cell.angle_gamma   90.00
#
_symmetry.space_group_name_H-M   'P 1'
#
loop_
_entity.id
_entity.type
_entity.pdbx_description
1 polymer ?
#
loop_
_entity_poly.entity_id
_entity_poly.type
_entity_poly.pdbx_seq_one_letter_code
_entity_poly.pdbx_strand_id
1 'polypeptide(L)'
;MTVFFDPHAGGGSGRSWLDLFLLLLATTTVRAAFTHDALFHLDWIRKHNAGSYCFHPGTLPGRSGFCSDVTLDALLDVHTSLDHGPGLSIAYYSLPDLTVLGGAGWSGWNTTSGPVGLCLSGVIEGIPDAYVTKCRFATRDNDQEDPFSHSRECALDVPQKRVVDGCYVPPTMPTGFQLSSSTNSILTCSSALDCGLSEDDALTDVGVVKLAHTSSIKRAHID
;
A
#
# COMPACT_ATOMS: atom_id res chain seq x y z
N MET A 1 55.79 -29.77 -8.10
CA MET A 1 55.96 -28.71 -9.10
C MET A 1 55.44 -27.45 -8.46
N THR A 2 56.36 -26.65 -7.93
CA THR A 2 56.10 -25.58 -6.97
C THR A 2 56.62 -24.31 -7.61
N VAL A 3 55.74 -23.36 -7.88
CA VAL A 3 56.12 -22.11 -8.57
C VAL A 3 56.44 -21.07 -7.50
N PHE A 4 57.72 -20.72 -7.40
CA PHE A 4 58.21 -19.59 -6.62
C PHE A 4 58.03 -18.31 -7.45
N PHE A 5 57.35 -17.31 -6.89
CA PHE A 5 57.34 -15.96 -7.43
C PHE A 5 58.28 -15.09 -6.61
N ASP A 6 59.22 -14.47 -7.33
CA ASP A 6 60.25 -13.59 -6.82
C ASP A 6 59.83 -12.12 -7.07
N PRO A 7 59.66 -11.27 -6.05
CA PRO A 7 59.24 -9.89 -6.25
C PRO A 7 60.47 -8.97 -6.36
N HIS A 8 60.90 -8.67 -7.57
CA HIS A 8 61.92 -7.66 -7.82
C HIS A 8 61.36 -6.24 -7.70
N ALA A 9 62.05 -5.45 -6.89
CA ALA A 9 61.84 -4.02 -6.65
C ALA A 9 61.95 -3.18 -7.94
N GLY A 10 60.86 -2.45 -8.24
CA GLY A 10 60.82 -1.40 -9.25
C GLY A 10 59.89 -0.29 -8.78
N GLY A 11 60.47 0.85 -8.38
CA GLY A 11 59.74 2.03 -7.95
C GLY A 11 58.95 2.65 -9.11
N GLY A 12 57.64 2.52 -9.04
CA GLY A 12 56.69 3.17 -9.91
C GLY A 12 55.32 3.11 -9.25
N SER A 13 54.64 4.24 -9.18
CA SER A 13 53.35 4.47 -8.49
C SER A 13 52.21 3.58 -9.05
N GLY A 14 52.27 2.27 -8.79
CA GLY A 14 51.34 1.24 -9.25
C GLY A 14 50.28 0.82 -8.22
N ARG A 15 50.04 1.67 -7.21
CA ARG A 15 49.02 1.41 -6.16
C ARG A 15 47.59 1.75 -6.56
N SER A 16 47.33 2.24 -7.78
CA SER A 16 46.03 2.84 -8.10
C SER A 16 44.95 1.86 -8.59
N TRP A 17 45.27 0.66 -9.08
CA TRP A 17 44.27 -0.17 -9.77
C TRP A 17 43.59 -1.22 -8.90
N LEU A 18 44.31 -1.84 -7.96
CA LEU A 18 43.74 -2.80 -7.01
C LEU A 18 42.78 -2.14 -6.01
N ASP A 19 43.12 -0.92 -5.55
CA ASP A 19 42.24 -0.13 -4.69
C ASP A 19 40.98 0.35 -5.43
N LEU A 20 41.08 0.66 -6.73
CA LEU A 20 39.93 1.00 -7.56
C LEU A 20 39.02 -0.21 -7.81
N PHE A 21 39.59 -1.39 -8.05
CA PHE A 21 38.83 -2.63 -8.22
C PHE A 21 38.12 -3.06 -6.93
N LEU A 22 38.77 -2.95 -5.76
CA LEU A 22 38.15 -3.23 -4.47
C LEU A 22 37.04 -2.22 -4.11
N LEU A 23 37.18 -0.95 -4.49
CA LEU A 23 36.10 0.05 -4.38
C LEU A 23 34.92 -0.24 -5.31
N LEU A 24 35.17 -0.76 -6.52
CA LEU A 24 34.12 -1.17 -7.46
C LEU A 24 33.38 -2.43 -7.02
N LEU A 25 34.04 -3.41 -6.38
CA LEU A 25 33.37 -4.60 -5.85
C LEU A 25 32.57 -4.34 -4.56
N ALA A 26 32.87 -3.27 -3.81
CA ALA A 26 32.15 -2.95 -2.58
C ALA A 26 30.79 -2.24 -2.79
N THR A 27 30.41 -1.92 -4.03
CA THR A 27 29.16 -1.16 -4.30
C THR A 27 27.96 -2.02 -4.69
N THR A 28 28.08 -3.35 -4.70
CA THR A 28 26.92 -4.23 -4.90
C THR A 28 26.17 -4.45 -3.58
N THR A 29 25.63 -3.38 -3.01
CA THR A 29 24.56 -3.53 -2.01
C THR A 29 23.41 -4.25 -2.70
N VAL A 30 23.21 -5.53 -2.36
CA VAL A 30 22.05 -6.31 -2.80
C VAL A 30 20.81 -5.61 -2.26
N ARG A 31 20.20 -4.79 -3.10
CA ARG A 31 18.92 -4.16 -2.83
C ARG A 31 17.85 -5.17 -3.23
N ALA A 32 17.28 -5.90 -2.28
CA ALA A 32 15.92 -6.36 -2.46
C ALA A 32 15.06 -5.10 -2.69
N ALA A 33 14.43 -5.06 -3.83
CA ALA A 33 13.80 -3.92 -4.45
C ALA A 33 13.06 -4.51 -5.63
N PHE A 34 12.03 -3.85 -6.10
CA PHE A 34 11.57 -4.13 -7.44
C PHE A 34 12.78 -3.99 -8.39
N THR A 35 13.15 -5.10 -9.03
CA THR A 35 14.37 -5.19 -9.88
C THR A 35 14.02 -5.24 -11.36
N HIS A 36 12.78 -5.61 -11.66
CA HIS A 36 12.24 -5.73 -12.99
C HIS A 36 10.77 -5.32 -12.97
N ASP A 37 10.24 -5.02 -14.14
CA ASP A 37 8.81 -4.81 -14.29
C ASP A 37 8.09 -6.15 -14.06
N ALA A 38 7.01 -6.13 -13.32
CA ALA A 38 6.21 -7.31 -13.02
C ALA A 38 4.77 -7.11 -13.50
N LEU A 39 4.17 -8.17 -14.03
CA LEU A 39 2.77 -8.19 -14.43
C LEU A 39 2.06 -9.32 -13.68
N PHE A 40 1.00 -8.97 -12.97
CA PHE A 40 0.11 -9.97 -12.37
C PHE A 40 -1.34 -9.69 -12.71
N HIS A 41 -2.01 -10.68 -13.30
CA HIS A 41 -3.29 -10.52 -13.96
C HIS A 41 -3.30 -9.35 -14.96
N LEU A 42 -3.78 -8.18 -14.53
CA LEU A 42 -3.84 -6.96 -15.33
C LEU A 42 -3.16 -5.78 -14.62
N ASP A 43 -2.57 -6.02 -13.45
CA ASP A 43 -1.86 -5.00 -12.71
C ASP A 43 -0.38 -5.05 -13.05
N TRP A 44 0.18 -3.87 -13.26
CA TRP A 44 1.58 -3.71 -13.61
C TRP A 44 2.33 -3.02 -12.48
N ILE A 45 3.53 -3.50 -12.20
CA ILE A 45 4.53 -2.74 -11.48
C ILE A 45 5.62 -2.40 -12.48
N ARG A 46 5.79 -1.12 -12.76
CA ARG A 46 6.72 -0.63 -13.79
C ARG A 46 7.61 0.46 -13.24
N LYS A 47 8.84 0.51 -13.73
CA LYS A 47 9.76 1.62 -13.45
C LYS A 47 9.23 2.92 -14.05
N HIS A 48 9.05 3.93 -13.21
CA HIS A 48 8.73 5.29 -13.59
C HIS A 48 10.00 6.05 -14.03
N ASN A 49 9.82 7.18 -14.73
CA ASN A 49 10.91 7.99 -15.30
C ASN A 49 11.92 8.48 -14.25
N ALA A 50 11.51 8.60 -12.98
CA ALA A 50 12.37 8.97 -11.85
C ALA A 50 13.20 7.79 -11.29
N GLY A 51 13.06 6.59 -11.85
CA GLY A 51 13.77 5.39 -11.44
C GLY A 51 13.15 4.60 -10.29
N SER A 52 12.07 5.09 -9.68
CA SER A 52 11.22 4.36 -8.75
C SER A 52 10.27 3.41 -9.49
N TYR A 53 9.72 2.41 -8.80
CA TYR A 53 8.65 1.57 -9.34
C TYR A 53 7.29 2.08 -8.89
N CYS A 54 6.33 2.05 -9.80
CA CYS A 54 4.96 2.48 -9.59
C CYS A 54 3.99 1.36 -9.91
N PHE A 55 2.88 1.36 -9.17
CA PHE A 55 1.79 0.42 -9.35
C PHE A 55 0.73 1.01 -10.31
N HIS A 56 0.45 0.28 -11.39
CA HIS A 56 -0.53 0.63 -12.41
C HIS A 56 -1.63 -0.44 -12.39
N PRO A 57 -2.76 -0.19 -11.68
CA PRO A 57 -3.85 -1.15 -11.60
C PRO A 57 -4.47 -1.42 -12.97
N GLY A 58 -4.84 -2.67 -13.19
CA GLY A 58 -5.60 -3.06 -14.37
C GLY A 58 -7.05 -2.58 -14.31
N THR A 59 -7.68 -2.45 -15.47
CA THR A 59 -9.12 -2.20 -15.57
C THR A 59 -9.89 -3.48 -15.23
N LEU A 60 -10.42 -3.61 -14.02
CA LEU A 60 -11.36 -4.70 -13.72
C LEU A 60 -12.61 -4.23 -12.96
N PRO A 61 -13.81 -4.60 -13.45
CA PRO A 61 -15.08 -4.39 -12.76
C PRO A 61 -15.25 -5.44 -11.65
N GLY A 62 -15.70 -5.00 -10.47
CA GLY A 62 -16.26 -5.91 -9.46
C GLY A 62 -15.37 -6.31 -8.30
N ARG A 63 -14.42 -5.45 -7.88
CA ARG A 63 -13.69 -5.68 -6.63
C ARG A 63 -14.61 -5.52 -5.43
N SER A 64 -14.85 -6.64 -4.74
CA SER A 64 -15.69 -6.72 -3.57
C SER A 64 -15.17 -5.76 -2.51
N GLY A 65 -15.96 -4.73 -2.19
CA GLY A 65 -15.61 -3.64 -1.28
C GLY A 65 -15.45 -4.01 0.20
N PHE A 66 -15.19 -5.29 0.52
CA PHE A 66 -14.99 -5.74 1.89
C PHE A 66 -13.77 -6.65 1.99
N CYS A 67 -12.79 -6.20 2.78
CA CYS A 67 -11.69 -7.04 3.23
C CYS A 67 -12.17 -7.87 4.42
N SER A 68 -12.18 -9.21 4.30
CA SER A 68 -12.55 -10.09 5.42
C SER A 68 -11.39 -10.36 6.38
N ASP A 69 -10.17 -10.02 5.96
CA ASP A 69 -8.96 -10.20 6.74
C ASP A 69 -8.69 -8.96 7.60
N VAL A 70 -8.91 -9.07 8.91
CA VAL A 70 -8.74 -7.95 9.85
C VAL A 70 -7.34 -7.33 9.84
N THR A 71 -6.30 -8.10 9.47
CA THR A 71 -4.93 -7.59 9.41
C THR A 71 -4.73 -6.76 8.15
N LEU A 72 -5.20 -7.25 7.01
CA LEU A 72 -5.10 -6.53 5.74
C LEU A 72 -6.05 -5.32 5.68
N ASP A 73 -7.18 -5.38 6.39
CA ASP A 73 -8.10 -4.25 6.54
C ASP A 73 -7.46 -3.10 7.33
N ALA A 74 -6.86 -3.41 8.49
CA ALA A 74 -6.09 -2.43 9.25
C ALA A 74 -4.90 -1.88 8.46
N LEU A 75 -4.26 -2.73 7.66
CA LEU A 75 -3.15 -2.33 6.80
C LEU A 75 -3.60 -1.40 5.66
N LEU A 76 -4.76 -1.66 5.05
CA LEU A 76 -5.40 -0.78 4.06
C LEU A 76 -5.71 0.59 4.66
N ASP A 77 -6.27 0.64 5.87
CA ASP A 77 -6.57 1.89 6.58
C ASP A 77 -5.29 2.71 6.82
N VAL A 78 -4.25 2.09 7.41
CA VAL A 78 -2.96 2.76 7.65
C VAL A 78 -2.37 3.28 6.34
N HIS A 79 -2.34 2.46 5.28
CA HIS A 79 -1.74 2.82 4.01
C HIS A 79 -2.45 3.98 3.30
N THR A 80 -3.78 4.07 3.42
CA THR A 80 -4.60 5.09 2.74
C THR A 80 -4.80 6.35 3.57
N SER A 81 -4.53 6.30 4.88
CA SER A 81 -4.69 7.42 5.82
C SER A 81 -3.78 8.63 5.53
N LEU A 82 -4.23 9.83 5.97
CA LEU A 82 -3.45 11.09 5.89
C LEU A 82 -2.33 11.14 6.92
N ASP A 83 -2.64 10.70 8.14
CA ASP A 83 -1.84 11.00 9.32
C ASP A 83 -0.74 9.97 9.56
N HIS A 84 -0.91 8.76 9.02
CA HIS A 84 -0.04 7.62 9.29
C HIS A 84 0.52 6.98 8.02
N GLY A 85 0.02 7.36 6.84
CA GLY A 85 0.51 6.86 5.57
C GLY A 85 1.92 7.40 5.26
N PRO A 86 2.85 6.56 4.77
CA PRO A 86 4.17 7.04 4.37
C PRO A 86 4.14 7.93 3.12
N GLY A 87 3.00 7.98 2.42
CA GLY A 87 2.85 8.61 1.11
C GLY A 87 3.61 7.88 0.00
N LEU A 88 3.93 6.61 0.21
CA LEU A 88 4.60 5.76 -0.78
C LEU A 88 3.53 4.93 -1.46
N SER A 89 3.41 5.02 -2.78
CA SER A 89 2.47 4.24 -3.59
C SER A 89 2.67 2.73 -3.41
N ILE A 90 3.92 2.31 -3.20
CA ILE A 90 4.30 0.94 -2.86
C ILE A 90 5.03 0.98 -1.53
N ALA A 91 4.54 0.25 -0.53
CA ALA A 91 5.12 0.22 0.81
C ALA A 91 5.06 -1.18 1.45
N TYR A 92 6.14 -1.53 2.14
CA TYR A 92 6.25 -2.70 2.98
C TYR A 92 6.04 -2.33 4.44
N TYR A 93 5.38 -3.21 5.18
CA TYR A 93 5.01 -3.02 6.58
C TYR A 93 5.40 -4.23 7.41
N SER A 94 5.84 -3.99 8.64
CA SER A 94 5.95 -5.06 9.63
C SER A 94 4.56 -5.46 10.09
N LEU A 95 4.36 -6.76 10.32
CA LEU A 95 3.14 -7.28 10.90
C LEU A 95 3.47 -7.98 12.23
N PRO A 96 2.66 -7.78 13.28
CA PRO A 96 1.36 -7.07 13.30
C PRO A 96 1.46 -5.56 13.60
N ASP A 97 2.66 -5.01 13.77
CA ASP A 97 2.84 -3.64 14.30
C ASP A 97 2.47 -2.51 13.31
N LEU A 98 2.22 -2.86 12.03
CA LEU A 98 1.86 -1.94 10.94
C LEU A 98 2.89 -0.81 10.74
N THR A 99 4.15 -1.03 11.11
CA THR A 99 5.20 -0.03 10.94
C THR A 99 5.78 -0.10 9.53
N VAL A 100 6.00 1.05 8.91
CA VAL A 100 6.56 1.13 7.55
C VAL A 100 8.01 0.67 7.58
N LEU A 101 8.32 -0.38 6.81
CA LEU A 101 9.67 -0.91 6.63
C LEU A 101 10.41 -0.19 5.49
N GLY A 102 9.68 0.21 4.45
CA GLY A 102 10.22 0.97 3.33
C GLY A 102 9.30 0.97 2.11
N GLY A 103 9.76 1.59 1.01
CA GLY A 103 9.03 1.66 -0.25
C GLY A 103 9.39 0.55 -1.24
N ALA A 104 9.16 0.80 -2.53
CA ALA A 104 9.53 -0.09 -3.63
C ALA A 104 11.02 -0.52 -3.66
N GLY A 105 11.92 0.25 -3.04
CA GLY A 105 13.35 -0.08 -2.96
C GLY A 105 13.76 -0.80 -1.68
N TRP A 106 12.81 -1.30 -0.88
CA TRP A 106 13.09 -1.86 0.44
C TRP A 106 13.73 -3.24 0.39
N SER A 107 14.95 -3.34 0.91
CA SER A 107 15.78 -4.54 0.84
C SER A 107 15.85 -5.38 2.11
N GLY A 108 15.05 -5.03 3.12
CA GLY A 108 15.15 -5.59 4.47
C GLY A 108 14.53 -6.97 4.64
N TRP A 109 14.31 -7.74 3.57
CA TRP A 109 13.66 -9.05 3.65
C TRP A 109 14.37 -9.99 4.63
N ASN A 110 15.70 -10.06 4.54
CA ASN A 110 16.53 -10.96 5.37
C ASN A 110 16.73 -10.46 6.81
N THR A 111 16.37 -9.21 7.10
CA THR A 111 16.57 -8.59 8.42
C THR A 111 15.30 -8.53 9.25
N THR A 112 14.15 -8.85 8.65
CA THR A 112 12.87 -8.72 9.32
C THR A 112 12.49 -10.03 9.98
N SER A 113 12.37 -10.03 11.30
CA SER A 113 11.84 -11.16 12.05
C SER A 113 10.31 -11.06 12.09
N GLY A 114 9.62 -11.62 11.10
CA GLY A 114 8.16 -11.70 11.12
C GLY A 114 7.51 -11.63 9.74
N PRO A 115 6.17 -11.75 9.69
CA PRO A 115 5.41 -11.54 8.47
C PRO A 115 5.51 -10.08 8.02
N VAL A 116 5.51 -9.90 6.70
CA VAL A 116 5.60 -8.59 6.05
C VAL A 116 4.33 -8.35 5.25
N GLY A 117 3.71 -7.19 5.43
CA GLY A 117 2.63 -6.70 4.58
C GLY A 117 3.21 -5.92 3.40
N LEU A 118 2.58 -6.03 2.24
CA LEU A 118 2.84 -5.19 1.07
C LEU A 118 1.55 -4.51 0.66
N CYS A 119 1.60 -3.18 0.55
CA CYS A 119 0.51 -2.41 -0.06
C CYS A 119 0.98 -1.67 -1.31
N LEU A 120 0.06 -1.58 -2.26
CA LEU A 120 0.22 -1.00 -3.58
C LEU A 120 -0.98 -0.10 -3.83
N SER A 121 -0.76 1.12 -4.31
CA SER A 121 -1.83 2.03 -4.71
C SER A 121 -1.47 2.74 -5.99
N GLY A 122 -2.47 3.02 -6.81
CA GLY A 122 -2.27 3.60 -8.14
C GLY A 122 -3.56 4.09 -8.76
N VAL A 123 -3.44 4.65 -9.97
CA VAL A 123 -4.53 5.16 -10.78
C VAL A 123 -4.76 4.23 -11.98
N ILE A 124 -6.01 3.95 -12.31
CA ILE A 124 -6.37 3.21 -13.51
C ILE A 124 -6.19 4.14 -14.72
N GLU A 125 -5.24 3.80 -15.59
CA GLU A 125 -4.94 4.63 -16.75
C GLU A 125 -6.15 4.77 -17.69
N GLY A 126 -6.39 6.00 -18.15
CA GLY A 126 -7.50 6.32 -19.06
C GLY A 126 -8.87 6.48 -18.38
N ILE A 127 -8.98 6.28 -17.06
CA ILE A 127 -10.22 6.51 -16.32
C ILE A 127 -9.98 7.62 -15.27
N PRO A 128 -10.59 8.81 -15.42
CA PRO A 128 -10.46 9.89 -14.45
C PRO A 128 -10.88 9.45 -13.05
N ASP A 129 -10.09 9.84 -12.05
CA ASP A 129 -10.35 9.62 -10.62
C ASP A 129 -10.61 8.15 -10.22
N ALA A 130 -10.17 7.19 -11.04
CA ALA A 130 -10.27 5.78 -10.73
C ALA A 130 -8.98 5.29 -10.07
N TYR A 131 -9.07 4.99 -8.78
CA TYR A 131 -7.93 4.57 -7.98
C TYR A 131 -8.15 3.17 -7.43
N VAL A 132 -7.06 2.45 -7.22
CA VAL A 132 -7.09 1.14 -6.58
C VAL A 132 -5.96 1.08 -5.57
N THR A 133 -6.30 0.62 -4.36
CA THR A 133 -5.35 0.22 -3.34
C THR A 133 -5.49 -1.27 -3.05
N LYS A 134 -4.36 -1.96 -2.96
CA LYS A 134 -4.24 -3.39 -2.65
C LYS A 134 -3.32 -3.56 -1.46
N CYS A 135 -3.64 -4.49 -0.57
CA CYS A 135 -2.72 -4.95 0.48
C CYS A 135 -2.76 -6.47 0.57
N ARG A 136 -1.58 -7.08 0.77
CA ARG A 136 -1.43 -8.53 0.94
C ARG A 136 -0.26 -8.87 1.83
N PHE A 137 -0.15 -10.14 2.20
CA PHE A 137 1.08 -10.65 2.79
C PHE A 137 2.14 -10.83 1.70
N ALA A 138 3.33 -10.27 1.93
CA ALA A 138 4.50 -10.55 1.13
C ALA A 138 5.11 -11.88 1.60
N THR A 139 5.61 -12.67 0.65
CA THR A 139 6.27 -13.96 0.89
C THR A 139 7.74 -13.96 0.48
N ARG A 140 8.11 -13.06 -0.44
CA ARG A 140 9.49 -12.75 -0.85
C ARG A 140 9.50 -11.42 -1.60
N ASP A 141 10.69 -10.91 -1.87
CA ASP A 141 10.87 -9.83 -2.83
C ASP A 141 10.43 -10.27 -4.23
N ASN A 142 9.84 -9.37 -5.01
CA ASN A 142 9.31 -9.66 -6.35
C ASN A 142 8.31 -10.85 -6.42
N ASP A 143 7.55 -11.13 -5.35
CA ASP A 143 6.58 -12.24 -5.30
C ASP A 143 5.25 -11.97 -6.02
N GLN A 144 5.14 -10.86 -6.75
CA GLN A 144 3.93 -10.45 -7.48
C GLN A 144 3.61 -11.40 -8.63
N GLU A 145 4.59 -12.10 -9.18
CA GLU A 145 4.34 -13.08 -10.23
C GLU A 145 3.82 -14.42 -9.68
N ASP A 146 3.85 -14.61 -8.36
CA ASP A 146 3.45 -15.87 -7.71
C ASP A 146 1.94 -15.87 -7.41
N PRO A 147 1.11 -16.71 -8.06
CA PRO A 147 -0.32 -16.76 -7.78
C PRO A 147 -0.67 -17.05 -6.31
N PHE A 148 0.20 -17.76 -5.58
CA PHE A 148 -0.03 -18.07 -4.18
C PHE A 148 0.13 -16.84 -3.29
N SER A 149 0.96 -15.86 -3.67
CA SER A 149 1.13 -14.61 -2.93
C SER A 149 -0.14 -13.75 -2.96
N HIS A 150 -1.00 -13.96 -3.95
CA HIS A 150 -2.28 -13.27 -4.13
C HIS A 150 -3.49 -14.02 -3.55
N SER A 151 -3.28 -15.19 -2.93
CA SER A 151 -4.36 -15.97 -2.30
C SER A 151 -5.01 -15.24 -1.11
N ARG A 152 -4.32 -14.27 -0.51
CA ARG A 152 -4.78 -13.40 0.58
C ARG A 152 -4.46 -11.95 0.25
N GLU A 153 -5.29 -11.36 -0.59
CA GLU A 153 -5.20 -9.96 -0.98
C GLU A 153 -6.52 -9.26 -0.66
N CYS A 154 -6.41 -8.05 -0.11
CA CYS A 154 -7.53 -7.13 0.03
C CYS A 154 -7.34 -5.93 -0.88
N ALA A 155 -8.47 -5.35 -1.28
CA ALA A 155 -8.56 -4.44 -2.40
C ALA A 155 -9.68 -3.44 -2.16
N LEU A 156 -9.40 -2.15 -2.35
CA LEU A 156 -10.39 -1.08 -2.27
C LEU A 156 -10.19 -0.09 -3.42
N ASP A 157 -11.29 0.46 -3.90
CA ASP A 157 -11.31 1.48 -4.95
C ASP A 157 -11.13 2.88 -4.32
N VAL A 158 -10.06 3.04 -3.55
CA VAL A 158 -9.72 4.27 -2.83
C VAL A 158 -8.26 4.65 -3.10
N PRO A 159 -7.95 5.95 -3.26
CA PRO A 159 -6.58 6.43 -3.33
C PRO A 159 -5.97 6.57 -1.94
N GLN A 160 -4.64 6.69 -1.89
CA GLN A 160 -4.01 7.33 -0.74
C GLN A 160 -4.36 8.81 -0.72
N LYS A 161 -4.51 9.38 0.47
CA LYS A 161 -4.74 10.82 0.61
C LYS A 161 -3.50 11.66 0.32
N ARG A 162 -2.29 11.08 0.35
CA ARG A 162 -1.01 11.73 0.04
C ARG A 162 -0.10 10.73 -0.66
N VAL A 163 0.56 11.16 -1.74
CA VAL A 163 1.56 10.35 -2.46
C VAL A 163 2.75 11.25 -2.80
N VAL A 164 3.96 10.82 -2.45
CA VAL A 164 5.19 11.63 -2.55
C VAL A 164 6.27 11.01 -3.45
N ASP A 165 6.09 9.77 -3.89
CA ASP A 165 7.03 9.07 -4.77
C ASP A 165 6.81 9.36 -6.26
N GLY A 166 5.83 10.21 -6.58
CA GLY A 166 5.53 10.68 -7.93
C GLY A 166 4.81 9.67 -8.81
N CYS A 167 4.29 8.58 -8.25
CA CYS A 167 3.64 7.53 -9.04
C CYS A 167 2.26 7.92 -9.56
N TYR A 168 1.49 8.69 -8.79
CA TYR A 168 0.24 9.27 -9.23
C TYR A 168 -0.09 10.51 -8.41
N VAL A 169 -1.02 11.32 -8.91
CA VAL A 169 -1.55 12.48 -8.20
C VAL A 169 -2.79 12.03 -7.42
N PRO A 170 -2.79 12.08 -6.08
CA PRO A 170 -3.98 11.76 -5.29
C PRO A 170 -5.07 12.81 -5.55
N PRO A 171 -6.36 12.49 -5.33
CA PRO A 171 -7.43 13.44 -5.53
C PRO A 171 -7.21 14.67 -4.64
N THR A 172 -7.43 15.85 -5.22
CA THR A 172 -7.36 17.09 -4.46
C THR A 172 -8.54 17.13 -3.51
N MET A 173 -8.29 17.05 -2.21
CA MET A 173 -9.35 17.28 -1.23
C MET A 173 -9.93 18.69 -1.45
N PRO A 174 -11.27 18.84 -1.55
CA PRO A 174 -11.89 20.14 -1.69
C PRO A 174 -11.41 21.04 -0.55
N THR A 175 -10.76 22.16 -0.89
CA THR A 175 -10.07 23.06 0.07
C THR A 175 -11.04 23.80 1.01
N GLY A 176 -12.33 23.42 1.05
CA GLY A 176 -13.40 24.06 1.80
C GLY A 176 -13.92 23.28 3.01
N PHE A 177 -13.49 22.04 3.25
CA PHE A 177 -13.82 21.34 4.51
C PHE A 177 -12.80 21.73 5.58
N GLN A 178 -12.96 22.93 6.14
CA GLN A 178 -12.44 23.16 7.48
C GLN A 178 -13.24 22.27 8.42
N LEU A 179 -12.61 21.22 8.97
CA LEU A 179 -13.07 20.71 10.26
C LEU A 179 -12.93 21.86 11.24
N SER A 180 -14.02 22.61 11.44
CA SER A 180 -14.17 23.43 12.62
C SER A 180 -13.94 22.49 13.79
N SER A 181 -12.75 22.60 14.39
CA SER A 181 -12.41 21.99 15.66
C SER A 181 -13.46 22.44 16.65
N SER A 182 -14.53 21.66 16.77
CA SER A 182 -15.56 21.86 17.76
C SER A 182 -14.93 21.38 19.06
N THR A 183 -14.22 22.31 19.68
CA THR A 183 -13.95 22.31 21.10
C THR A 183 -15.28 21.98 21.77
N ASN A 184 -15.34 20.84 22.46
CA ASN A 184 -16.46 20.30 23.23
C ASN A 184 -17.49 21.38 23.63
N SER A 185 -18.45 21.63 22.76
CA SER A 185 -19.65 22.37 23.13
C SER A 185 -20.71 21.30 23.32
N ILE A 186 -20.80 20.84 24.56
CA ILE A 186 -21.96 20.09 25.05
C ILE A 186 -23.17 20.98 24.76
N LEU A 187 -23.88 20.71 23.67
CA LEU A 187 -25.19 21.29 23.42
C LEU A 187 -26.17 20.54 24.33
N THR A 188 -26.28 21.01 25.57
CA THR A 188 -27.39 20.70 26.45
C THR A 188 -28.61 21.44 25.91
N CYS A 189 -29.49 20.76 25.17
CA CYS A 189 -30.82 21.28 24.87
C CYS A 189 -31.63 21.37 26.17
N SER A 190 -31.57 22.54 26.83
CA SER A 190 -32.24 22.81 28.09
C SER A 190 -33.46 23.70 27.89
N SER A 191 -34.33 23.39 26.93
CA SER A 191 -35.74 23.83 26.92
C SER A 191 -36.45 23.31 25.67
N ALA A 192 -37.48 22.50 25.89
CA ALA A 192 -38.45 22.10 24.88
C ALA A 192 -39.42 23.26 24.65
N LEU A 193 -39.09 24.18 23.74
CA LEU A 193 -40.00 25.08 23.03
C LEU A 193 -39.11 25.90 22.09
N ASP A 194 -39.44 25.89 20.80
CA ASP A 194 -38.92 26.81 19.77
C ASP A 194 -37.70 26.39 18.93
N CYS A 195 -37.66 25.14 18.46
CA CYS A 195 -37.09 24.86 17.13
C CYS A 195 -38.25 24.76 16.14
N GLY A 196 -38.66 25.91 15.59
CA GLY A 196 -39.71 26.01 14.58
C GLY A 196 -39.36 25.21 13.33
N LEU A 197 -40.06 24.09 13.15
CA LEU A 197 -40.16 23.37 11.89
C LEU A 197 -41.22 24.07 11.04
N SER A 198 -40.83 24.50 9.84
CA SER A 198 -41.76 24.87 8.78
C SER A 198 -42.43 23.58 8.29
N GLU A 199 -43.65 23.34 8.76
CA GLU A 199 -44.58 22.35 8.24
C GLU A 199 -45.20 22.89 6.96
N ASP A 200 -44.78 22.38 5.79
CA ASP A 200 -45.59 22.32 4.56
C ASP A 200 -44.81 21.52 3.51
N ASP A 201 -44.86 20.19 3.62
CA ASP A 201 -45.21 19.32 2.49
C ASP A 201 -45.24 17.87 2.97
N ALA A 202 -46.46 17.35 3.09
CA ALA A 202 -46.74 15.95 3.34
C ALA A 202 -46.69 15.20 2.00
N LEU A 203 -45.79 14.22 1.85
CA LEU A 203 -46.09 13.02 1.06
C LEU A 203 -45.20 11.81 1.43
N THR A 204 -45.82 10.93 2.21
CA THR A 204 -45.81 9.45 2.13
C THR A 204 -44.51 8.65 2.21
N ASP A 205 -44.52 7.76 3.21
CA ASP A 205 -44.04 6.37 3.16
C ASP A 205 -42.60 6.10 3.62
N VAL A 206 -42.40 6.16 4.94
CA VAL A 206 -41.26 5.53 5.60
C VAL A 206 -41.60 4.05 5.85
N GLY A 207 -41.32 3.23 4.84
CA GLY A 207 -41.11 1.81 5.04
C GLY A 207 -39.83 1.58 5.86
N VAL A 208 -40.00 1.28 7.15
CA VAL A 208 -38.92 0.82 8.02
C VAL A 208 -38.46 -0.56 7.55
N VAL A 209 -37.42 -0.61 6.70
CA VAL A 209 -36.70 -1.85 6.41
C VAL A 209 -35.70 -2.11 7.54
N LYS A 210 -36.18 -2.77 8.58
CA LYS A 210 -35.34 -3.43 9.58
C LYS A 210 -34.84 -4.74 8.98
N LEU A 211 -33.68 -4.72 8.32
CA LEU A 211 -32.96 -5.93 7.89
C LEU A 211 -32.32 -6.60 9.11
N ALA A 212 -33.11 -7.41 9.82
CA ALA A 212 -32.59 -8.44 10.68
C ALA A 212 -32.13 -9.61 9.80
N HIS A 213 -30.82 -9.72 9.55
CA HIS A 213 -30.28 -10.87 8.84
C HIS A 213 -30.13 -12.04 9.82
N THR A 214 -31.13 -12.91 9.88
CA THR A 214 -31.04 -14.23 10.51
C THR A 214 -30.13 -15.12 9.66
N SER A 215 -28.99 -15.53 10.22
CA SER A 215 -28.12 -16.56 9.62
C SER A 215 -28.79 -17.93 9.74
N SER A 216 -29.17 -18.51 8.61
CA SER A 216 -29.62 -19.90 8.52
C SER A 216 -28.41 -20.78 8.22
N ILE A 217 -27.84 -21.40 9.25
CA ILE A 217 -26.82 -22.45 9.12
C ILE A 217 -27.52 -23.74 8.63
N LYS A 218 -27.38 -24.07 7.35
CA LYS A 218 -27.68 -25.42 6.84
C LYS A 218 -26.41 -26.27 6.97
N ARG A 219 -26.37 -27.15 7.98
CA ARG A 219 -25.45 -28.30 7.99
C ARG A 219 -25.94 -29.31 6.96
N ALA A 220 -25.14 -29.53 5.92
CA ALA A 220 -25.27 -30.74 5.11
C ALA A 220 -24.57 -31.89 5.85
N HIS A 221 -25.35 -32.89 6.24
CA HIS A 221 -24.88 -34.20 6.69
C HIS A 221 -24.51 -34.98 5.42
N ILE A 222 -23.29 -35.50 5.35
CA ILE A 222 -22.88 -36.48 4.33
C ILE A 222 -22.82 -37.82 5.06
N ASP A 223 -23.63 -38.76 4.59
CA ASP A 223 -23.56 -40.18 4.94
C ASP A 223 -22.46 -40.89 4.14
#